data_AF-A0A527G6Z3-F1
#
_entry.id   AF-A0A527G6Z3-F1
#
_cell.length_a   1.000
_cell.length_b   1.000
_cell.length_c   1.000
_cell.angle_alpha   90.00
_cell.angle_beta   90.00
_cell.angle_gamma   90.00
#
_symmetry.space_group_name_H-M   'P 1'
#
loop_
_entity.id
_entity.type
_entity.pdbx_description
1 polymer ?
#
loop_
_entity_poly.entity_id
_entity_poly.type
_entity_poly.pdbx_seq_one_letter_code
_entity_poly.pdbx_strand_id
1 'polypeptide(L)' 'MSMPGLAYGPLGDRCMHVCVDMQRLFAEPSQWATPWITRVLPQIERLVERRAPQTVFTRFMPAEKPGQGVGTWKRYYER' A
#
# COMPACT_ATOMS: atom_id res chain seq x y z
N MET A 1 -13.11 -7.10 27.30
CA MET A 1 -13.33 -7.38 25.86
C MET A 1 -13.58 -6.05 25.17
N SER A 2 -12.56 -5.43 24.58
CA SER A 2 -12.78 -4.16 23.88
C SER A 2 -13.10 -4.43 22.41
N MET A 3 -14.26 -3.95 21.98
CA MET A 3 -14.46 -3.53 20.61
C MET A 3 -14.93 -2.08 20.69
N PRO A 4 -14.05 -1.07 20.64
CA PRO A 4 -14.49 0.25 20.28
C PRO A 4 -14.45 0.34 18.76
N GLY A 5 -15.52 0.84 18.16
CA GLY A 5 -15.57 1.12 16.73
C GLY A 5 -14.49 2.11 16.28
N LEU A 6 -14.52 2.48 15.02
CA LEU A 6 -13.57 3.45 14.46
C LEU A 6 -13.65 4.79 15.21
N ALA A 7 -12.48 5.40 15.45
CA ALA A 7 -12.34 6.66 16.21
C ALA A 7 -13.18 7.83 15.66
N TYR A 8 -13.58 7.77 14.39
CA TYR A 8 -14.36 8.81 13.70
C TYR A 8 -15.76 8.34 13.29
N GLY A 9 -16.28 7.29 13.94
CA GLY A 9 -17.58 6.71 13.59
C GLY A 9 -17.52 5.77 12.38
N PRO A 10 -18.67 5.25 11.93
CA PRO A 10 -18.72 4.29 10.83
C PRO A 10 -18.22 4.88 9.51
N LEU A 11 -17.68 4.02 8.63
CA LEU A 11 -17.28 4.43 7.28
C LEU A 11 -18.53 4.79 6.47
N GLY A 12 -18.68 6.07 6.12
CA GLY A 12 -19.76 6.56 5.26
C GLY A 12 -19.48 6.36 3.77
N ASP A 13 -20.42 6.78 2.93
CA ASP A 13 -20.38 6.57 1.46
C ASP A 13 -19.23 7.31 0.76
N ARG A 14 -18.63 8.30 1.41
CA ARG A 14 -17.45 9.02 0.92
C ARG A 14 -16.12 8.38 1.33
N CYS A 15 -16.16 7.25 2.02
CA CYS A 15 -14.95 6.51 2.36
C CYS A 15 -14.35 5.87 1.10
N MET A 16 -13.02 5.95 0.98
CA MET A 16 -12.26 5.27 -0.06
C MET A 16 -11.28 4.29 0.56
N HIS A 17 -11.03 3.18 -0.12
CA HIS A 17 -9.97 2.24 0.22
C HIS A 17 -8.74 2.57 -0.63
N VAL A 18 -7.64 2.96 0.01
CA VAL A 18 -6.36 3.15 -0.69
C VAL A 18 -5.50 1.91 -0.45
N CYS A 19 -5.36 1.08 -1.47
CA CYS A 19 -4.51 -0.10 -1.48
C CYS A 19 -3.09 0.32 -1.85
N VAL A 20 -2.25 0.48 -0.83
CA VAL A 20 -0.90 1.04 -0.98
C VAL A 20 0.07 -0.05 -1.43
N ASP A 21 0.61 0.11 -2.64
CA ASP A 21 1.82 -0.56 -3.13
C ASP A 21 1.82 -2.10 -2.99
N MET A 22 0.66 -2.74 -3.18
CA MET A 22 0.53 -4.20 -3.25
C MET A 22 1.10 -4.77 -4.56
N GLN A 23 2.40 -4.58 -4.75
CA GLN A 23 3.15 -4.94 -5.94
C GLN A 23 4.05 -6.15 -5.68
N ARG A 24 4.32 -6.93 -6.74
CA ARG A 24 5.29 -8.04 -6.72
C ARG A 24 6.68 -7.65 -6.23
N LEU A 25 7.08 -6.39 -6.46
CA LEU A 25 8.33 -5.82 -5.96
C LEU A 25 8.54 -6.07 -4.46
N PHE A 26 7.46 -6.04 -3.68
CA PHE A 26 7.47 -6.25 -2.23
C PHE A 26 7.12 -7.70 -1.83
N ALA A 27 6.56 -8.50 -2.74
CA ALA A 27 6.14 -9.87 -2.45
C ALA A 27 7.17 -10.93 -2.85
N GLU A 28 8.02 -10.62 -3.83
CA GLU A 28 9.03 -11.54 -4.38
C GLU A 28 10.42 -11.17 -3.85
N PRO A 29 11.42 -12.09 -3.96
CA PRO A 29 12.79 -11.78 -3.58
C PRO A 29 13.32 -10.53 -4.29
N SER A 30 13.57 -9.48 -3.51
CA SER A 30 14.10 -8.19 -3.96
C SER A 30 14.72 -7.46 -2.77
N GLN A 31 15.44 -6.36 -3.01
CA GLN A 31 15.95 -5.50 -1.94
C GLN A 31 14.83 -4.81 -1.12
N TRP A 32 13.59 -4.82 -1.64
CA TRP A 32 12.40 -4.27 -0.98
C TRP A 32 11.43 -5.36 -0.53
N ALA A 33 11.84 -6.63 -0.53
CA ALA A 33 10.96 -7.72 -0.16
C ALA A 33 10.43 -7.53 1.28
N THR A 34 9.10 -7.61 1.42
CA THR A 34 8.38 -7.64 2.68
C THR A 34 7.66 -8.98 2.79
N PRO A 35 8.30 -10.03 3.34
CA PRO A 35 7.77 -11.41 3.28
C PRO A 35 6.39 -11.62 3.94
N TRP A 36 5.92 -10.66 4.73
CA TRP A 36 4.61 -10.68 5.37
C TRP A 36 3.48 -10.12 4.49
N ILE A 37 3.79 -9.49 3.34
CA ILE A 37 2.79 -8.86 2.47
C ILE A 37 1.75 -9.86 1.93
N THR A 38 2.16 -11.10 1.67
CA THR A 38 1.26 -12.17 1.23
C THR A 38 0.31 -12.62 2.34
N ARG A 39 0.62 -12.37 3.61
CA ARG A 39 -0.27 -12.69 4.74
C ARG A 39 -1.47 -11.75 4.81
N VAL A 40 -1.30 -10.49 4.37
CA VAL A 40 -2.39 -9.49 4.36
C VAL A 40 -3.20 -9.49 3.07
N LEU A 41 -2.67 -10.10 2.00
CA LEU A 41 -3.32 -10.17 0.69
C LEU A 41 -4.78 -10.64 0.75
N PRO A 42 -5.16 -11.73 1.46
CA PRO A 42 -6.56 -12.16 1.50
C PRO A 42 -7.49 -11.14 2.17
N GLN A 43 -7.01 -10.33 3.12
CA GLN A 43 -7.82 -9.27 3.72
C GLN A 43 -7.99 -8.09 2.78
N ILE A 44 -6.95 -7.78 2.01
CA ILE A 44 -6.99 -6.73 0.99
C ILE A 44 -7.98 -7.13 -0.11
N GLU A 45 -7.93 -8.36 -0.61
CA GLU A 45 -8.90 -8.89 -1.58
C GLU A 45 -10.35 -8.70 -1.09
N ARG A 46 -10.63 -9.07 0.17
CA ARG A 46 -11.96 -8.86 0.78
C ARG A 46 -12.40 -7.40 0.84
N LEU A 47 -11.47 -6.46 1.05
CA LEU A 47 -11.78 -5.03 1.07
C LEU A 47 -12.05 -4.50 -0.35
N VAL A 48 -11.24 -4.92 -1.32
CA VAL A 48 -11.39 -4.56 -2.73
C VAL A 48 -12.73 -5.08 -3.26
N GLU A 49 -13.07 -6.35 -3.02
CA GLU A 49 -14.35 -6.93 -3.47
C GLU A 49 -15.58 -6.18 -2.95
N ARG A 50 -15.54 -5.67 -1.71
CA ARG A 50 -16.66 -4.96 -1.09
C ARG A 50 -16.86 -3.53 -1.59
N ARG A 51 -15.79 -2.88 -2.06
CA ARG A 51 -15.75 -1.45 -2.41
C ARG A 51 -14.87 -1.21 -3.64
N ALA A 52 -14.99 -2.07 -4.65
CA ALA A 52 -14.16 -1.97 -5.86
C ALA A 52 -14.26 -0.58 -6.53
N PRO A 53 -15.45 0.03 -6.70
CA PRO A 53 -15.55 1.37 -7.29
C PRO A 53 -14.92 2.49 -6.44
N GLN A 54 -14.73 2.27 -5.14
CA GLN A 54 -14.11 3.22 -4.20
C GLN A 54 -12.69 2.79 -3.79
N THR A 55 -12.06 1.89 -4.54
CA THR A 55 -10.69 1.45 -4.30
C THR A 55 -9.72 2.15 -5.24
N VAL A 56 -8.67 2.74 -4.68
CA VAL A 56 -7.53 3.30 -5.42
C VAL A 56 -6.30 2.46 -5.13
N PHE A 57 -5.59 2.05 -6.18
CA PHE A 57 -4.31 1.38 -6.06
C PHE A 57 -3.19 2.39 -6.31
N THR A 58 -2.19 2.38 -5.43
CA THR A 58 -0.95 3.11 -5.68
C THR A 58 0.10 2.18 -6.26
N ARG A 59 1.10 2.80 -6.88
CA ARG A 59 2.26 2.09 -7.42
C ARG A 59 3.52 2.84 -7.02
N PHE A 60 4.37 2.18 -6.25
CA PHE A 60 5.74 2.59 -6.07
C PHE A 60 6.52 2.40 -7.39
N MET A 61 7.19 3.46 -7.82
CA MET A 61 8.04 3.49 -9.00
C MET A 61 9.44 3.94 -8.56
N PRO A 62 10.42 3.01 -8.48
CA PRO A 62 11.77 3.38 -8.09
C PRO A 62 12.42 4.28 -9.14
N ALA A 63 13.39 5.09 -8.71
CA ALA A 63 14.21 5.85 -9.66
C ALA A 63 14.99 4.88 -10.56
N GLU A 64 15.11 5.20 -11.85
CA GLU A 64 15.82 4.36 -12.81
C GLU A 64 17.34 4.38 -12.55
N LYS A 65 17.87 5.53 -12.11
CA LYS A 65 19.29 5.73 -11.82
C LYS A 65 19.51 6.52 -10.53
N PRO A 66 20.67 6.32 -9.86
CA PRO A 66 21.10 7.20 -8.77
C PRO A 66 21.01 8.68 -9.14
N GLY A 67 20.53 9.49 -8.20
CA GLY A 67 20.36 10.94 -8.39
C GLY A 67 19.10 11.37 -9.15
N GLN A 68 18.31 10.44 -9.71
CA GLN A 68 17.04 10.74 -10.40
C GLN A 68 15.81 10.75 -9.48
N GLY A 69 15.97 10.41 -8.19
CA GLY A 69 14.88 10.55 -7.22
C GLY A 69 14.47 12.02 -7.01
N VAL A 70 13.23 12.25 -6.57
CA VAL A 70 12.71 13.58 -6.23
C VAL A 70 12.54 13.72 -4.72
N GLY A 71 12.86 14.89 -4.17
CA GLY A 71 12.80 15.14 -2.73
C GLY A 71 13.70 14.16 -1.95
N THR A 72 13.15 13.54 -0.89
CA THR A 72 13.88 12.57 -0.06
C THR A 72 14.42 11.37 -0.85
N TRP A 73 13.76 10.99 -1.96
CA TRP A 73 14.17 9.86 -2.78
C TRP A 73 15.50 10.09 -3.50
N LYS A 74 15.88 11.35 -3.78
CA LYS A 74 17.17 11.65 -4.45
C LYS A 74 18.34 11.07 -3.66
N ARG A 75 18.40 11.42 -2.37
CA ARG A 75 19.45 11.00 -1.45
C ARG A 75 19.37 9.49 -1.13
N TYR A 76 18.17 8.92 -1.12
CA TYR A 76 17.99 7.48 -0.91
C TYR A 76 18.66 6.66 -2.02
N TYR A 77 18.46 7.07 -3.28
CA TYR A 77 19.03 6.38 -4.45
C TYR A 77 20.48 6.72 -4.77
N GLU A 78 21.09 7.71 -4.11
CA GLU A 78 22.53 8.02 -4.21
C GLU A 78 23.42 7.08 -3.36
N ARG A 79 22.81 6.27 -2.50
CA ARG A 79 23.49 5.28 -1.65
C ARG A 79 23.46 3.91 -2.29
#